data_AF-A0A2V8GW80-F1
#
_entry.id   AF-A0A2V8GW80-F1
#
_cell.length_a   1.000
_cell.length_b   1.000
_cell.length_c   1.000
_cell.angle_alpha   90.00
_cell.angle_beta   90.00
_cell.angle_gamma   90.00
#
_symmetry.space_group_name_H-M   'P 1'
#
loop_
_entity.id
_entity.type
_entity.pdbx_description
1 polymer ?
#
loop_
_entity_poly.entity_id
_entity_poly.type
_entity_poly.pdbx_seq_one_letter_code
_entity_poly.pdbx_strand_id
1 'polypeptide(L)' 'MIRSLAAWSPSPASASSSWVHLRTCQTCGVTLCCDSSPNRHTTRHAQISGHPVVASAETGERWLYCYPDDAFAEY' A
#
# COMPACT_ATOMS: atom_id res chain seq x y z
N MET A 1 -23.04 13.14 -33.04
CA MET A 1 -22.78 12.69 -31.64
C MET A 1 -21.44 11.96 -31.61
N ILE A 2 -20.33 12.69 -31.53
CA ILE A 2 -18.99 12.11 -31.34
C ILE A 2 -18.64 12.23 -29.86
N ARG A 3 -18.74 11.11 -29.13
CA ARG A 3 -18.35 11.04 -27.72
C ARG A 3 -16.82 10.99 -27.66
N SER A 4 -16.23 12.08 -27.18
CA SER A 4 -14.82 12.17 -26.83
C SER A 4 -14.40 10.99 -25.95
N LEU A 5 -13.47 10.18 -26.45
CA LEU A 5 -12.72 9.22 -25.65
C LEU A 5 -11.73 10.02 -24.80
N ALA A 6 -12.10 10.29 -23.56
CA ALA A 6 -11.20 10.86 -22.57
C ALA A 6 -10.10 9.82 -22.29
N ALA A 7 -8.91 10.08 -22.84
CA ALA A 7 -7.68 9.42 -22.48
C ALA A 7 -7.45 9.57 -20.97
N TRP A 8 -7.43 8.45 -20.26
CA TRP A 8 -7.08 8.41 -18.84
C TRP A 8 -5.55 8.49 -18.74
N SER A 9 -5.03 9.72 -18.72
CA SER A 9 -3.62 9.97 -18.41
C SER A 9 -3.44 9.91 -16.89
N PRO A 10 -2.63 8.98 -16.34
CA PRO A 10 -2.25 9.06 -14.94
C PRO A 10 -1.25 10.21 -14.76
N SER A 11 -1.66 11.28 -14.09
CA SER A 11 -0.76 12.35 -13.68
C SER A 11 0.29 11.81 -12.69
N PRO A 12 1.57 12.25 -12.77
CA PRO A 12 2.56 11.92 -11.76
C PRO A 12 2.20 12.65 -10.46
N ALA A 13 1.81 11.90 -9.44
CA ALA A 13 1.59 12.46 -8.11
C ALA A 13 2.93 12.92 -7.52
N SER A 14 3.04 14.22 -7.22
CA SER A 14 4.18 14.84 -6.56
C SER A 14 4.61 14.07 -5.31
N ALA A 15 5.78 13.44 -5.38
CA ALA A 15 6.43 12.80 -4.25
C ALA A 15 7.17 13.87 -3.42
N SER A 16 6.51 14.47 -2.43
CA SER A 16 7.19 15.29 -1.41
C SER A 16 6.58 15.11 -0.01
N SER A 17 6.12 13.90 0.31
CA SER A 17 6.03 13.44 1.70
C SER A 17 7.24 12.55 1.93
N SER A 18 7.88 12.64 3.09
CA SER A 18 8.93 11.71 3.50
C SER A 18 8.32 10.33 3.72
N TRP A 19 8.09 9.61 2.63
CA TRP A 19 7.65 8.22 2.64
C TRP A 19 8.88 7.38 2.98
N VAL A 20 8.97 6.93 4.22
CA VAL A 20 10.13 6.15 4.68
C VAL A 20 9.92 4.65 4.54
N HIS A 21 8.68 4.15 4.59
CA HIS A 21 8.40 2.72 4.45
C HIS A 21 7.16 2.45 3.58
N LEU A 22 7.34 1.66 2.53
CA LEU A 22 6.28 1.13 1.66
C LEU A 22 5.90 -0.29 2.09
N ARG A 23 4.62 -0.64 1.99
CA ARG A 23 4.09 -1.96 2.33
C ARG A 23 3.26 -2.51 1.19
N THR A 24 3.49 -3.76 0.78
CA THR A 24 2.75 -4.43 -0.30
C THR A 24 1.81 -5.48 0.26
N CYS A 25 0.52 -5.34 -0.04
CA CYS A 25 -0.49 -6.33 0.31
C CYS A 25 -0.21 -7.65 -0.39
N GLN A 26 -0.14 -8.74 0.38
CA GLN A 26 0.13 -10.07 -0.18
C GLN A 26 -1.11 -10.72 -0.79
N THR A 27 -2.30 -10.17 -0.55
CA THR A 27 -3.55 -10.71 -1.12
C THR A 27 -3.86 -10.12 -2.49
N CYS A 28 -3.67 -8.81 -2.69
CA CYS A 28 -4.00 -8.14 -3.95
C CYS A 28 -2.80 -7.47 -4.66
N GLY A 29 -1.61 -7.48 -4.07
CA GLY A 29 -0.41 -6.92 -4.68
C GLY A 29 -0.34 -5.39 -4.69
N VAL A 30 -1.27 -4.68 -4.05
CA VAL A 30 -1.22 -3.21 -3.98
C VAL A 30 -0.12 -2.76 -3.01
N THR A 31 0.71 -1.82 -3.45
CA THR A 31 1.71 -1.16 -2.59
C THR A 31 1.13 0.13 -2.02
N LEU A 32 1.17 0.24 -0.70
CA LEU A 32 0.59 1.34 0.08
C LEU A 32 1.61 1.93 1.02
N CYS A 33 1.32 3.13 1.47
CA CYS A 33 2.16 3.87 2.40
C CYS A 33 1.94 3.35 3.83
N CYS A 34 3.01 3.29 4.63
CA CYS A 34 2.98 2.86 6.02
C CYS A 34 1.99 3.67 6.88
N ASP A 35 1.64 3.12 8.05
CA ASP A 35 0.76 3.76 9.05
C ASP A 35 1.28 5.12 9.54
N SER A 36 2.59 5.38 9.42
CA SER A 36 3.19 6.69 9.77
C SER A 36 2.81 7.83 8.82
N SER A 37 2.20 7.55 7.66
CA SER A 37 1.61 8.61 6.83
C SER A 37 0.30 9.10 7.44
N PRO A 38 -0.05 10.39 7.30
CA PRO A 38 -1.22 10.99 7.97
C PRO A 38 -2.56 10.28 7.67
N ASN A 39 -2.61 9.48 6.60
CA ASN A 39 -3.80 8.75 6.17
C ASN A 39 -3.80 7.25 6.49
N ARG A 40 -2.80 6.72 7.21
CA ARG A 40 -2.75 5.32 7.68
C ARG A 40 -3.21 4.30 6.62
N HIS A 41 -2.67 4.42 5.41
CA HIS A 41 -3.24 3.79 4.21
C HIS A 41 -3.23 2.27 4.27
N THR A 42 -2.17 1.67 4.83
CA THR A 42 -2.04 0.21 4.94
C THR A 42 -3.10 -0.38 5.90
N THR A 43 -3.29 0.24 7.06
CA THR A 43 -4.28 -0.19 8.07
C THR A 43 -5.70 -0.04 7.54
N ARG A 44 -6.01 1.10 6.89
CA ARG A 44 -7.31 1.33 6.26
C ARG A 44 -7.59 0.34 5.14
N HIS A 45 -6.59 0.00 4.34
CA HIS A 45 -6.72 -1.03 3.30
C HIS A 45 -7.03 -2.40 3.90
N ALA A 46 -6.30 -2.81 4.95
CA ALA A 46 -6.56 -4.08 5.61
C ALA A 46 -8.01 -4.18 6.13
N GLN A 47 -8.53 -3.10 6.71
CA GLN A 47 -9.90 -3.04 7.24
C GLN A 47 -10.98 -3.00 6.15
N ILE A 48 -10.77 -2.25 5.06
CA ILE A 48 -11.79 -2.07 4.00
C ILE A 48 -11.78 -3.24 3.01
N SER A 49 -10.58 -3.69 2.59
CA SER A 49 -10.43 -4.74 1.59
C SER A 49 -10.48 -6.14 2.21
N GLY A 50 -10.39 -6.26 3.53
CA GLY A 50 -10.31 -7.55 4.21
C GLY A 50 -9.00 -8.28 3.92
N HIS A 51 -7.91 -7.54 3.68
CA HIS A 51 -6.59 -8.08 3.40
C HIS A 51 -5.68 -7.93 4.63
N PRO A 52 -5.56 -8.96 5.48
CA PRO A 52 -4.88 -8.82 6.76
C PRO A 52 -3.36 -8.86 6.69
N VAL A 53 -2.77 -9.29 5.56
CA VAL A 53 -1.33 -9.55 5.44
C VAL A 53 -0.66 -8.57 4.48
N VAL A 54 0.41 -7.93 4.96
CA VAL A 54 1.24 -6.99 4.20
C VAL A 54 2.71 -7.33 4.34
N ALA A 55 3.50 -7.11 3.30
CA ALA A 55 4.95 -7.26 3.29
C ALA A 55 5.65 -5.90 3.28
N SER A 56 6.87 -5.82 3.80
CA SER A 56 7.73 -4.66 3.50
C SER A 56 8.08 -4.66 2.01
N ALA A 57 8.01 -3.48 1.40
CA ALA A 57 8.48 -3.24 0.04
C ALA A 57 9.86 -2.56 0.03
N GLU A 58 10.47 -2.38 1.21
CA GLU A 58 11.80 -1.78 1.34
C GLU A 58 12.89 -2.74 0.91
N THR A 59 13.93 -2.18 0.28
CA THR A 59 15.04 -2.99 -0.22
C THR A 59 15.91 -3.45 0.95
N GLY A 60 15.89 -4.75 1.23
CA GLY A 60 16.67 -5.37 2.32
C GLY A 60 15.84 -5.79 3.53
N GLU A 61 14.56 -5.41 3.59
CA GLU A 61 13.62 -5.88 4.60
C GLU A 61 12.71 -6.96 4.01
N ARG A 62 12.77 -8.18 4.55
CA ARG A 62 11.91 -9.28 4.11
C ARG A 62 11.09 -9.77 5.29
N TRP A 63 10.05 -9.01 5.61
CA TRP A 63 9.09 -9.36 6.64
C TRP A 63 7.66 -9.17 6.16
N LEU A 64 6.77 -9.93 6.78
CA LEU A 64 5.33 -9.93 6.65
C LEU A 64 4.73 -9.48 7.97
N TYR A 65 3.60 -8.80 7.93
CA TYR A 65 2.84 -8.41 9.11
C TYR A 65 1.36 -8.74 8.92
N CYS A 66 0.79 -9.37 9.96
CA CYS A 66 -0.59 -9.81 10.01
C CYS A 66 -1.34 -8.93 11.03
N TYR A 67 -2.24 -8.07 10.54
CA TYR A 67 -3.06 -7.19 11.38
C TYR A 67 -3.92 -7.90 12.45
N PRO A 68 -4.64 -9.00 12.17
CA PRO A 68 -5.49 -9.65 13.17
C PRO A 68 -4.69 -10.39 14.25
N ASP A 69 -3.49 -10.87 13.93
CA ASP A 69 -2.62 -11.61 14.85
C ASP A 69 -1.61 -10.71 15.56
N ASP A 70 -1.51 -9.43 15.15
CA ASP A 70 -0.48 -8.47 15.56
C ASP A 70 0.95 -9.05 15.47
N ALA A 71 1.16 -9.96 14.52
CA ALA A 71 2.40 -10.73 14.39
C ALA A 71 3.17 -10.35 13.12
N PHE A 72 4.50 -10.37 13.20
CA PHE A 72 5.38 -10.26 12.05
C PHE A 72 6.18 -11.55 11.83
N ALA A 73 6.47 -11.86 10.57
CA ALA A 73 7.23 -13.04 10.16
C ALA A 73 8.28 -12.66 9.10
N GLU A 74 9.53 -13.03 9.33
CA GLU A 74 10.66 -12.77 8.41
C GLU A 74 10.88 -13.95 7.45
N TYR A 75 11.37 -13.69 6.22
CA TYR A 75 11.59 -14.71 5.17
C TYR A 75 12.80 -14.41 4.26
#